data_AF-A0A2N2Z197-F1
#
_entry.id   AF-A0A2N2Z197-F1
#
_cell.length_a   1.000
_cell.length_b   1.000
_cell.length_c   1.000
_cell.angle_alpha   90.00
_cell.angle_beta   90.00
_cell.angle_gamma   90.00
#
_symmetry.space_group_name_H-M   'P 1'
#
loop_
_entity.id
_entity.type
_entity.pdbx_description
1 polymer ?
#
loop_
_entity_poly.entity_id
_entity_poly.type
_entity_poly.pdbx_seq_one_letter_code
_entity_poly.pdbx_strand_id
1 'polypeptide(L)'
;MELILNGGFGSGTFSGNYWYIAPSLRIEPRYYYNLSKRFSKGKKTINNSANYIAVSADYQPGFSIGNNAEASQYILIVPKYGLKRTMGEHFIFEVAAGVGTNIIGSSNWEAVLAMDLKLGYAF
;
A
#
# COMPACT_ATOMS: atom_id res chain seq x y z
N MET A 1 -4.71 -2.75 -10.30
CA MET A 1 -4.05 -3.90 -9.67
C MET A 1 -2.56 -3.60 -9.66
N GLU A 2 -1.90 -3.86 -8.55
CA GLU A 2 -0.46 -3.64 -8.35
C GLU A 2 0.17 -4.99 -7.98
N LEU A 3 1.32 -5.31 -8.57
CA LEU A 3 2.21 -6.36 -8.09
C LEU A 3 3.21 -5.71 -7.14
N ILE A 4 3.26 -6.19 -5.91
CA ILE A 4 4.12 -5.67 -4.85
C ILE A 4 5.18 -6.71 -4.54
N LEU A 5 6.42 -6.26 -4.36
CA LEU A 5 7.52 -7.11 -3.92
C LEU A 5 7.89 -6.77 -2.48
N ASN A 6 7.41 -7.57 -1.52
CA ASN A 6 7.74 -7.39 -0.12
C ASN A 6 9.15 -7.94 0.12
N GLY A 7 10.01 -7.21 0.82
CA GLY A 7 11.35 -7.67 1.14
C GLY A 7 11.66 -7.47 2.62
N GLY A 8 12.45 -8.37 3.18
CA GLY A 8 12.96 -8.24 4.55
C GLY A 8 14.35 -8.83 4.66
N PHE A 9 15.17 -8.27 5.55
CA PHE A 9 16.48 -8.81 5.90
C PHE A 9 16.75 -8.57 7.38
N GLY A 10 17.57 -9.41 7.99
CA GLY A 10 17.94 -9.26 9.39
C GLY A 10 18.97 -10.29 9.83
N SER A 11 19.41 -10.15 11.07
CA SER A 11 20.38 -11.05 11.71
C SER A 11 19.95 -11.30 13.15
N GLY A 12 19.96 -12.56 13.57
CA GLY A 12 19.66 -12.97 14.94
C GLY A 12 20.83 -13.71 15.57
N THR A 13 21.09 -13.45 16.85
CA THR A 13 22.17 -14.08 17.63
C THR A 13 22.10 -15.61 17.64
N PHE A 14 20.90 -16.19 17.52
CA PHE A 14 20.67 -17.65 17.54
C PHE A 14 20.11 -18.21 16.22
N SER A 15 19.68 -17.36 15.28
CA SER A 15 18.97 -17.76 14.06
C SER A 15 19.74 -17.44 12.77
N GLY A 16 20.92 -16.81 12.89
CA GLY A 16 21.73 -16.38 11.76
C GLY A 16 21.09 -15.22 10.98
N ASN A 17 21.62 -14.97 9.78
CA ASN A 17 21.11 -13.95 8.88
C ASN A 17 19.95 -14.50 8.06
N TYR A 18 18.92 -13.70 7.84
CA TYR A 18 17.82 -14.00 6.93
C TYR A 18 17.65 -12.87 5.93
N TRP A 19 17.21 -13.23 4.73
CA TRP A 19 16.63 -12.30 3.78
C TRP A 19 15.52 -13.03 3.02
N TYR A 20 14.49 -12.28 2.60
CA TYR A 20 13.44 -12.80 1.77
C TYR A 20 12.87 -11.75 0.84
N ILE A 21 12.28 -12.24 -0.23
CA ILE A 21 11.50 -11.52 -1.21
C ILE A 21 10.18 -12.28 -1.38
N ALA A 22 9.05 -11.63 -1.16
CA ALA A 22 7.73 -12.22 -1.16
C ALA A 22 6.79 -11.38 -2.05
N PRO A 23 6.42 -11.88 -3.24
CA PRO A 23 5.50 -11.16 -4.10
C PRO A 23 4.09 -11.20 -3.49
N SER A 24 3.37 -10.10 -3.61
CA SER A 24 1.97 -9.96 -3.23
C SER A 24 1.19 -9.19 -4.29
N LEU A 25 -0.11 -9.36 -4.27
CA LEU A 25 -1.03 -8.66 -5.15
C LEU A 25 -1.84 -7.66 -4.36
N ARG A 26 -2.01 -6.46 -4.89
CA ARG A 26 -2.89 -5.43 -4.33
C ARG A 26 -3.94 -4.98 -5.34
N ILE A 27 -5.17 -4.89 -4.87
CA ILE A 27 -6.26 -4.19 -5.55
C ILE A 27 -6.68 -3.03 -4.67
N GLU A 28 -6.66 -1.81 -5.21
CA GLU A 28 -6.99 -0.61 -4.45
C GLU A 28 -7.84 0.35 -5.30
N PRO A 29 -9.17 0.14 -5.38
CA PRO A 29 -10.08 1.14 -5.93
C PRO A 29 -10.02 2.45 -5.13
N ARG A 30 -10.06 3.58 -5.84
CA ARG A 30 -9.94 4.93 -5.27
C ARG A 30 -11.05 5.84 -5.77
N TYR A 31 -11.67 6.59 -4.87
CA TYR A 31 -12.68 7.60 -5.18
C TYR A 31 -12.21 8.99 -4.76
N TYR A 32 -11.94 9.86 -5.75
CA TYR A 32 -11.43 11.22 -5.56
C TYR A 32 -12.56 12.23 -5.31
N TYR A 33 -13.11 12.23 -4.10
CA TYR A 33 -14.32 12.96 -3.75
C TYR A 33 -14.22 14.49 -3.85
N ASN A 34 -13.02 15.08 -3.84
CA ASN A 34 -12.85 16.56 -3.89
C ASN A 34 -12.20 17.09 -5.17
N LEU A 35 -12.04 16.26 -6.21
CA LEU A 35 -11.39 16.65 -7.46
C LEU A 35 -12.14 17.82 -8.13
N SER A 36 -13.45 17.71 -8.33
CA SER A 36 -14.28 18.76 -8.96
C SER A 36 -14.28 20.07 -8.16
N LYS A 37 -14.34 19.98 -6.82
CA LYS A 37 -14.26 21.14 -5.92
C LYS A 37 -12.90 21.84 -5.98
N ARG A 38 -11.82 21.11 -6.28
CA ARG A 38 -10.49 21.70 -6.48
C ARG A 38 -10.43 22.39 -7.84
N PHE A 39 -10.94 21.75 -8.88
CA PHE A 39 -11.01 22.30 -10.23
C PHE A 39 -11.77 23.64 -10.25
N SER A 40 -12.95 23.70 -9.64
CA SER A 40 -13.75 24.94 -9.59
C SER A 40 -13.09 26.08 -8.82
N LYS A 41 -12.12 25.77 -7.96
CA LYS A 41 -11.31 26.76 -7.22
C LYS A 41 -10.00 27.11 -7.92
N GLY A 42 -9.83 26.73 -9.18
CA GLY A 42 -8.58 26.93 -9.93
C GLY A 42 -7.38 26.20 -9.33
N LYS A 43 -7.60 25.20 -8.48
CA LYS A 43 -6.50 24.43 -7.87
C LYS A 43 -6.03 23.36 -8.85
N LYS A 44 -4.74 23.06 -8.81
CA LYS A 44 -4.12 22.00 -9.61
C LYS A 44 -4.81 20.64 -9.39
N THR A 45 -5.32 20.04 -10.46
CA THR A 45 -5.99 18.71 -10.50
C THR A 45 -5.30 17.69 -11.41
N ILE A 46 -4.23 18.09 -12.13
CA ILE A 46 -3.44 17.21 -12.98
C ILE A 46 -3.01 15.93 -12.24
N ASN A 47 -3.02 14.78 -12.95
CA ASN A 47 -2.70 13.45 -12.41
C ASN A 47 -3.55 13.03 -11.18
N ASN A 48 -4.81 13.49 -11.12
CA ASN A 48 -5.73 13.27 -9.99
C ASN A 48 -5.21 13.87 -8.67
N SER A 49 -4.60 15.06 -8.72
CA SER A 49 -4.15 15.81 -7.55
C SER A 49 -5.35 16.26 -6.68
N ALA A 50 -5.76 15.38 -5.77
CA ALA A 50 -6.96 15.48 -4.94
C ALA A 50 -6.85 14.60 -3.69
N ASN A 51 -7.85 14.69 -2.82
CA ASN A 51 -8.02 13.74 -1.72
C ASN A 51 -8.93 12.61 -2.20
N TYR A 52 -8.74 11.43 -1.64
CA TYR A 52 -9.51 10.25 -1.99
C TYR A 52 -9.81 9.38 -0.78
N ILE A 53 -10.83 8.56 -0.92
CA ILE A 53 -11.05 7.38 -0.09
C ILE A 53 -10.73 6.14 -0.93
N ALA A 54 -10.22 5.09 -0.30
CA ALA A 54 -9.87 3.85 -0.96
C ALA A 54 -10.17 2.66 -0.07
N VAL A 55 -10.22 1.48 -0.67
CA VAL A 55 -10.18 0.20 0.05
C VAL A 55 -9.08 -0.61 -0.59
N SER A 56 -8.02 -0.95 0.15
CA SER A 56 -7.00 -1.87 -0.33
C SER A 56 -7.37 -3.29 0.06
N ALA A 57 -7.23 -4.22 -0.88
CA ALA A 57 -7.23 -5.65 -0.65
C ALA A 57 -5.88 -6.20 -1.11
N ASP A 58 -5.08 -6.65 -0.15
CA ASP A 58 -3.74 -7.17 -0.36
C ASP A 58 -3.75 -8.68 -0.13
N TYR A 59 -3.13 -9.44 -1.03
CA TYR A 59 -3.02 -10.88 -0.94
C TYR A 59 -1.55 -11.30 -1.01
N GLN A 60 -1.07 -11.95 0.05
CA GLN A 60 0.21 -12.63 0.08
C GLN A 60 -0.03 -14.14 -0.03
N PRO A 61 0.46 -14.82 -1.08
CA PRO A 61 0.21 -16.25 -1.33
C PRO A 61 0.97 -17.19 -0.38
N GLY A 62 1.76 -16.68 0.57
CA GLY A 62 2.50 -17.50 1.53
C GLY A 62 3.79 -18.14 1.01
N PHE A 63 4.32 -17.67 -0.13
CA PHE A 63 5.66 -18.07 -0.58
C PHE A 63 6.61 -16.88 -0.61
N SER A 64 7.89 -17.18 -0.40
CA SER A 64 9.01 -16.24 -0.49
C SER A 64 10.21 -16.90 -1.15
N ILE A 65 11.08 -16.09 -1.75
CA ILE A 65 12.40 -16.46 -2.22
C ILE A 65 13.40 -15.87 -1.23
N GLY A 66 14.20 -16.70 -0.59
CA GLY A 66 15.10 -16.24 0.47
C GLY A 66 15.75 -17.37 1.24
N ASN A 67 16.50 -17.01 2.28
CA ASN A 67 17.04 -17.97 3.23
C ASN A 67 16.39 -17.77 4.61
N ASN A 68 16.10 -18.88 5.29
CA ASN A 68 15.65 -18.89 6.68
C ASN A 68 14.40 -18.00 6.97
N ALA A 69 13.56 -17.74 5.96
CA ALA A 69 12.33 -16.95 6.12
C ALA A 69 11.27 -17.33 5.08
N GLU A 70 10.15 -17.87 5.55
CA GLU A 70 8.94 -18.11 4.76
C GLU A 70 7.93 -16.99 4.99
N ALA A 71 7.30 -16.50 3.92
CA ALA A 71 6.20 -15.55 4.04
C ALA A 71 4.93 -16.28 4.49
N SER A 72 4.20 -15.72 5.46
CA SER A 72 2.88 -16.24 5.83
C SER A 72 1.82 -15.84 4.79
N GLN A 73 0.88 -16.75 4.52
CA GLN A 73 -0.28 -16.43 3.68
C GLN A 73 -1.22 -15.49 4.45
N TYR A 74 -1.63 -14.40 3.81
CA TYR A 74 -2.63 -13.49 4.39
C TYR A 74 -3.47 -12.77 3.33
N ILE A 75 -4.66 -12.35 3.76
CA ILE A 75 -5.45 -11.31 3.10
C ILE A 75 -5.54 -10.12 4.04
N LEU A 76 -5.28 -8.92 3.55
CA LEU A 76 -5.39 -7.67 4.30
C LEU A 76 -6.37 -6.73 3.60
N ILE A 77 -7.41 -6.32 4.32
CA ILE A 77 -8.41 -5.37 3.82
C ILE A 77 -8.35 -4.10 4.65
N VAL A 78 -8.11 -2.96 3.99
CA VAL A 78 -7.97 -1.67 4.68
C VAL A 78 -8.73 -0.55 3.97
N PRO A 79 -9.80 0.00 4.57
CA PRO A 79 -10.30 1.31 4.16
C PRO A 79 -9.29 2.39 4.51
N LYS A 80 -8.99 3.27 3.55
CA LYS A 80 -7.98 4.32 3.66
C LYS A 80 -8.55 5.69 3.30
N TYR A 81 -8.03 6.70 3.96
CA TYR A 81 -8.14 8.09 3.54
C TYR A 81 -6.79 8.55 3.00
N GLY A 82 -6.79 9.16 1.82
CA GLY A 82 -5.57 9.50 1.10
C GLY A 82 -5.54 10.92 0.53
N LEU A 83 -4.31 11.38 0.33
CA LEU A 83 -3.96 12.68 -0.21
C LEU A 83 -2.97 12.46 -1.36
N LYS A 84 -3.39 12.76 -2.59
CA LYS A 84 -2.53 12.74 -3.77
C LYS A 84 -2.25 14.16 -4.25
N ARG A 85 -1.01 14.47 -4.59
CA ARG A 85 -0.62 15.80 -5.06
C ARG A 85 0.44 15.71 -6.13
N THR A 86 0.31 16.59 -7.12
CA THR A 86 1.30 16.77 -8.19
C THR A 86 2.08 18.07 -7.96
N MET A 87 3.39 17.97 -7.78
CA MET A 87 4.34 19.08 -7.74
C MET A 87 4.88 19.33 -9.15
N GLY A 88 4.85 20.58 -9.61
CA GLY A 88 5.06 20.87 -11.03
C GLY A 88 4.04 20.15 -11.91
N GLU A 89 4.50 19.54 -12.99
CA GLU A 89 3.67 18.75 -13.92
C GLU A 89 3.93 17.24 -13.82
N HIS A 90 5.13 16.87 -13.36
CA HIS A 90 5.64 15.50 -13.44
C HIS A 90 5.69 14.78 -12.10
N PHE A 91 6.08 15.46 -11.01
CA PHE A 91 6.32 14.78 -9.72
C PHE A 91 5.03 14.58 -8.94
N ILE A 92 4.77 13.36 -8.50
CA ILE A 92 3.57 12.96 -7.76
C ILE A 92 3.99 12.43 -6.40
N PHE A 93 3.33 12.90 -5.34
CA PHE A 93 3.40 12.29 -4.02
C PHE A 93 2.01 11.91 -3.54
N GLU A 94 1.93 10.80 -2.83
CA GLU A 94 0.71 10.29 -2.26
C GLU A 94 0.96 9.77 -0.85
N VAL A 95 0.11 10.18 0.09
CA VAL A 95 0.10 9.63 1.44
C VAL A 95 -1.30 9.13 1.76
N ALA A 96 -1.41 7.99 2.42
CA ALA A 96 -2.67 7.47 2.91
C ALA A 96 -2.51 6.77 4.25
N ALA A 97 -3.59 6.77 5.02
CA ALA A 97 -3.67 6.04 6.28
C ALA A 97 -5.04 5.38 6.41
N GLY A 98 -5.09 4.25 7.11
CA GLY A 98 -6.31 3.48 7.28
C GLY A 98 -6.23 2.49 8.44
N VAL A 99 -7.39 1.99 8.84
CA VAL A 99 -7.52 0.94 9.86
C VAL A 99 -8.32 -0.19 9.24
N GLY A 100 -7.76 -1.39 9.26
CA GLY A 100 -8.33 -2.55 8.59
C GLY A 100 -8.16 -3.82 9.40
N THR A 101 -8.30 -4.95 8.72
CA THR A 101 -8.10 -6.27 9.31
C THR A 101 -7.25 -7.13 8.40
N ASN A 102 -6.37 -7.93 8.98
CA ASN A 102 -5.76 -9.06 8.29
C ASN A 102 -6.54 -10.35 8.60
N ILE A 103 -6.40 -11.34 7.73
CA ILE A 103 -6.83 -12.72 7.94
C ILE A 103 -5.60 -13.56 7.64
N ILE A 104 -5.05 -14.23 8.65
CA ILE A 104 -3.88 -15.11 8.56
C ILE A 104 -4.36 -16.54 8.84
N GLY A 105 -4.36 -17.40 7.82
CA GLY A 105 -4.77 -18.81 7.96
C GLY A 105 -6.17 -18.98 8.60
N SER A 106 -6.23 -19.70 9.72
CA SER A 106 -7.48 -20.08 10.41
C SER A 106 -7.79 -19.26 11.69
N SER A 107 -7.15 -18.10 11.89
CA SER A 107 -7.26 -17.30 13.13
C SER A 107 -8.07 -15.99 12.94
N ASN A 108 -8.44 -15.39 14.08
CA ASN A 108 -9.35 -14.25 14.26
C ASN A 108 -8.92 -12.94 13.58
N TRP A 109 -9.88 -12.02 13.49
CA TRP A 109 -9.74 -10.68 12.92
C TRP A 109 -8.81 -9.82 13.80
N GLU A 110 -7.62 -9.48 13.32
CA GLU A 110 -6.72 -8.55 14.02
C GLU A 110 -6.79 -7.17 13.37
N ALA A 111 -6.93 -6.12 14.21
CA ALA A 111 -6.93 -4.75 13.73
C ALA A 111 -5.52 -4.34 13.26
N VAL A 112 -5.46 -3.78 12.05
CA VAL A 112 -4.21 -3.34 11.42
C VAL A 112 -4.28 -1.83 11.17
N LEU A 113 -3.27 -1.11 11.64
CA LEU A 113 -3.01 0.26 11.20
C LEU A 113 -2.14 0.23 9.95
N ALA A 114 -2.60 0.85 8.86
CA ALA A 114 -1.85 0.95 7.62
C ALA A 114 -1.49 2.39 7.29
N MET A 115 -0.26 2.58 6.82
CA MET A 115 0.23 3.86 6.29
C MET A 115 0.94 3.60 4.96
N ASP A 116 0.62 4.42 3.96
CA ASP A 116 1.20 4.35 2.63
C ASP A 116 1.88 5.69 2.30
N LEU A 117 3.09 5.59 1.74
CA LEU A 117 3.80 6.70 1.11
C LEU A 117 4.20 6.25 -0.31
N LYS A 118 3.72 6.96 -1.33
CA LYS A 118 4.06 6.67 -2.74
C LYS A 118 4.66 7.92 -3.40
N LEU A 119 5.70 7.70 -4.21
CA LEU A 119 6.32 8.70 -5.06
C LEU A 119 6.20 8.24 -6.52
N GLY A 120 5.90 9.17 -7.43
CA GLY A 120 5.73 8.88 -8.84
C GLY A 120 6.22 10.01 -9.74
N TYR A 121 6.47 9.67 -11.00
CA TYR A 121 6.85 10.61 -12.05
C TYR A 121 5.95 10.37 -13.28
N ALA A 122 5.31 11.42 -13.78
CA ALA A 122 4.55 11.41 -15.03
C ALA A 122 5.42 11.99 -16.15
N PHE A 123 5.54 11.30 -17.28
CA PHE A 123 6.30 11.75 -18.45
C PHE A 123 5.46 12.64 -19.36
#